data_AF-A0A1I8I2S4-F1
#
_entry.id   AF-A0A1I8I2S4-F1
#
_cell.length_a   1.000
_cell.length_b   1.000
_cell.length_c   1.000
_cell.angle_alpha   90.00
_cell.angle_beta   90.00
_cell.angle_gamma   90.00
#
_symmetry.space_group_name_H-M   'P 1'
#
loop_
_entity.id
_entity.type
_entity.pdbx_description
1 polymer ?
#
loop_
_entity_poly.entity_id
_entity_poly.type
_entity_poly.pdbx_seq_one_letter_code
_entity_poly.pdbx_strand_id
1 'polypeptide(L)'
;VELLLVYGASPTLPDGRGATPISIAERMQQQQQQQQQQQQQQQQQQQQQQQQQQLQNSLAAIRQSLVEAQYELTDRFSLYLCGRQPTHQLGVVAGAALHFLLPDRGDDRSPEKAASATKEGRVRLATLPDRVFQELCRDLYDELDRRDNNRIVQQRCRQATSAFGVLELFFLPLSPHYSSTRNQGRQKLGRLSGREFGAILSDSLEEAARRCGLQPSEM
;
A
#
# COMPACT_ATOMS: atom_id res chain seq x y z
N VAL A 1 13.09 17.24 63.11
CA VAL A 1 12.02 17.00 64.11
C VAL A 1 12.61 16.55 65.44
N GLU A 2 13.46 15.51 65.47
CA GLU A 2 14.06 14.98 66.70
C GLU A 2 14.77 16.03 67.58
N LEU A 3 15.63 16.87 67.00
CA LEU A 3 16.33 17.92 67.74
C LEU A 3 15.36 18.88 68.46
N LEU A 4 14.26 19.27 67.81
CA LEU A 4 13.27 20.19 68.37
C LEU A 4 12.46 19.54 69.51
N LEU A 5 12.17 18.24 69.40
CA LEU A 5 11.51 17.48 70.46
C LEU A 5 12.41 17.34 71.70
N VAL A 6 13.73 17.13 71.51
CA VAL A 6 14.72 17.07 72.60
C VAL A 6 14.82 18.39 73.37
N TYR A 7 14.63 19.53 72.70
CA TYR A 7 14.58 20.86 73.34
C TYR A 7 13.18 21.26 73.86
N GLY A 8 12.23 20.33 73.95
CA GLY A 8 10.94 20.53 74.63
C GLY A 8 9.80 21.06 73.75
N ALA A 9 9.92 21.06 72.42
CA ALA A 9 8.82 21.42 71.53
C ALA A 9 7.68 20.38 71.62
N SER A 10 6.43 20.83 71.79
CA SER A 10 5.27 19.96 71.84
C SER A 10 4.59 19.82 70.47
N PRO A 11 4.39 18.59 69.94
CA PRO A 11 3.78 18.35 68.63
C PRO A 11 2.26 18.58 68.60
N THR A 12 1.61 18.77 69.76
CA THR A 12 0.17 19.01 69.90
C THR A 12 -0.18 20.48 70.14
N LEU A 13 0.82 21.36 70.26
CA LEU A 13 0.60 22.77 70.55
C LEU A 13 0.18 23.51 69.26
N PRO A 14 -0.98 24.17 69.23
CA PRO A 14 -1.47 24.84 68.03
C PRO A 14 -0.77 26.18 67.77
N ASP A 15 -0.63 26.54 66.49
CA ASP A 15 -0.17 27.87 66.07
C ASP A 15 -1.25 28.94 66.27
N GLY A 16 -0.94 30.21 65.93
CA GLY A 16 -1.90 31.32 66.01
C GLY A 16 -3.13 31.19 65.09
N ARG A 17 -3.20 30.14 64.27
CA ARG A 17 -4.33 29.80 63.40
C ARG A 17 -5.00 28.49 63.80
N GLY A 18 -4.62 27.89 64.94
CA GLY A 18 -5.20 26.67 65.48
C GLY A 18 -4.62 25.37 64.92
N ALA A 19 -3.58 25.41 64.09
CA ALA A 19 -2.98 24.22 63.49
C ALA A 19 -1.83 23.67 64.34
N THR A 20 -1.88 22.40 64.70
CA THR A 20 -0.78 21.71 65.40
C THR A 20 0.25 21.19 64.40
N PRO A 21 1.53 21.04 64.79
CA PRO A 21 2.55 20.39 63.97
C PRO A 21 2.10 19.03 63.40
N ILE A 22 1.36 18.23 64.17
CA ILE A 22 0.75 16.97 63.69
C ILE A 22 -0.27 17.21 62.57
N SER A 23 -1.21 18.15 62.76
CA SER A 23 -2.23 18.44 61.74
C SER A 23 -1.64 18.98 60.43
N ILE A 24 -0.50 19.68 60.51
CA ILE A 24 0.25 20.16 59.35
C ILE A 24 0.91 18.97 58.63
N ALA A 25 1.54 18.06 59.37
CA ALA A 25 2.14 16.86 58.79
C ALA A 25 1.10 15.95 58.11
N GLU A 26 -0.06 15.74 58.73
CA GLU A 26 -1.18 14.98 58.14
C GLU A 26 -1.69 15.63 56.85
N ARG A 27 -1.86 16.96 56.84
CA ARG A 27 -2.29 17.70 55.64
C ARG A 27 -1.25 17.59 54.53
N MET A 28 0.04 17.69 54.86
CA MET A 28 1.13 17.51 53.88
C MET A 28 1.16 16.08 53.33
N GLN A 29 0.96 15.06 54.16
CA GLN A 29 0.90 13.66 53.73
C GLN A 29 -0.31 13.41 52.83
N GLN A 30 -1.49 13.94 53.17
CA GLN A 30 -2.69 13.86 52.32
C GLN A 30 -2.46 14.57 50.98
N GLN A 31 -1.85 15.76 51.00
CA GLN A 31 -1.53 16.50 49.78
C GLN A 31 -0.53 15.74 48.90
N GLN A 32 0.47 15.09 49.49
CA GLN A 32 1.42 14.24 48.77
C GLN A 32 0.75 13.00 48.16
N GLN A 33 -0.17 12.35 48.90
CA GLN A 33 -0.95 11.23 48.38
C GLN A 33 -1.88 11.65 47.23
N GLN A 34 -2.54 12.81 47.34
CA GLN A 34 -3.36 13.36 46.26
C GLN A 34 -2.52 13.66 45.01
N GLN A 35 -1.34 14.26 45.16
CA GLN A 35 -0.44 14.51 44.03
C GLN A 35 0.02 13.20 43.37
N GLN A 36 0.36 12.17 44.16
CA GLN A 36 0.70 10.85 43.62
C GLN A 36 -0.46 10.23 42.84
N GLN A 37 -1.68 10.24 43.39
CA GLN A 37 -2.87 9.73 42.67
C GLN A 37 -3.11 10.48 41.36
N GLN A 38 -2.95 11.80 41.36
CA GLN A 38 -3.17 12.63 40.17
C GLN A 38 -2.13 12.34 39.09
N GLN A 39 -0.85 12.17 39.47
CA GLN A 39 0.20 11.71 38.54
C GLN A 39 -0.10 10.33 37.96
N GLN A 40 -0.55 9.39 38.81
CA GLN A 40 -0.86 8.03 38.37
C GLN A 40 -2.02 8.01 37.36
N GLN A 41 -3.06 8.82 37.58
CA GLN A 41 -4.17 8.95 36.62
C GLN A 41 -3.73 9.56 35.29
N GLN A 42 -2.89 10.62 35.31
CA GLN A 42 -2.37 11.21 34.08
C GLN A 42 -1.52 10.22 33.29
N GLN A 43 -0.69 9.42 33.97
CA GLN A 43 0.15 8.42 33.32
C GLN A 43 -0.69 7.31 32.68
N GLN A 44 -1.76 6.86 33.34
CA GLN A 44 -2.70 5.89 32.76
C GLN A 44 -3.41 6.45 31.52
N GLN A 45 -3.87 7.71 31.56
CA GLN A 45 -4.50 8.34 30.39
C GLN A 45 -3.54 8.47 29.21
N GLN A 46 -2.28 8.86 29.46
CA GLN A 46 -1.27 8.94 28.39
C GLN A 46 -0.96 7.57 27.78
N GLN A 47 -0.85 6.51 28.59
CA GLN A 47 -0.66 5.15 28.08
C GLN A 47 -1.86 4.70 27.22
N GLN A 48 -3.09 4.99 27.66
CA GLN A 48 -4.29 4.62 26.91
C GLN A 48 -4.37 5.36 25.57
N GLN A 49 -4.06 6.67 25.53
CA GLN A 49 -3.99 7.44 24.29
C GLN A 49 -2.90 6.93 23.34
N GLN A 50 -1.70 6.62 23.85
CA GLN A 50 -0.63 6.05 23.03
C GLN A 50 -1.03 4.70 22.44
N GLN A 51 -1.64 3.82 23.23
CA GLN A 51 -2.12 2.53 22.75
C GLN A 51 -3.19 2.69 21.67
N GLN A 52 -4.12 3.63 21.86
CA GLN A 52 -5.16 3.92 20.88
C GLN A 52 -4.57 4.49 19.58
N GLN A 53 -3.58 5.39 19.66
CA GLN A 53 -2.88 5.90 18.49
C GLN A 53 -2.10 4.81 17.75
N GLN A 54 -1.43 3.91 18.46
CA GLN A 54 -0.74 2.77 17.86
C GLN A 54 -1.70 1.84 17.12
N LEU A 55 -2.86 1.55 17.72
CA LEU A 55 -3.93 0.78 17.08
C LEU A 55 -4.46 1.49 15.83
N GLN A 56 -4.66 2.81 15.87
CA GLN A 56 -5.10 3.56 14.69
C GLN A 56 -4.05 3.52 13.58
N ASN A 57 -2.77 3.70 13.92
CA ASN A 57 -1.68 3.65 12.95
C ASN A 57 -1.54 2.24 12.33
N SER A 58 -1.68 1.18 13.13
CA SER A 58 -1.60 -0.19 12.62
C SER A 58 -2.79 -0.52 11.71
N LEU A 59 -4.00 -0.10 12.07
CA LEU A 59 -5.18 -0.26 11.22
C LEU A 59 -5.06 0.54 9.91
N ALA A 60 -4.50 1.75 9.98
CA ALA A 60 -4.23 2.55 8.78
C ALA A 60 -3.23 1.86 7.85
N ALA A 61 -2.17 1.25 8.40
CA ALA A 61 -1.18 0.49 7.63
C ALA A 61 -1.81 -0.76 6.98
N ILE A 62 -2.63 -1.52 7.71
CA ILE A 62 -3.34 -2.69 7.16
C ILE A 62 -4.27 -2.26 6.02
N ARG A 63 -5.04 -1.18 6.22
CA ARG A 63 -5.93 -0.66 5.18
C ARG A 63 -5.16 -0.28 3.92
N GLN A 64 -4.03 0.40 4.05
CA GLN A 64 -3.20 0.78 2.92
C GLN A 64 -2.66 -0.45 2.17
N SER A 65 -2.16 -1.45 2.90
CA SER A 65 -1.67 -2.70 2.30
C SER A 65 -2.77 -3.48 1.57
N LEU A 66 -4.01 -3.47 2.09
CA LEU A 66 -5.15 -4.08 1.40
C LEU A 66 -5.49 -3.38 0.09
N VAL A 67 -5.38 -2.04 0.05
CA VAL A 67 -5.59 -1.27 -1.18
C VAL A 67 -4.48 -1.58 -2.19
N GLU A 68 -3.22 -1.58 -1.78
CA GLU A 68 -2.09 -1.96 -2.64
C GLU A 68 -2.26 -3.37 -3.20
N ALA A 69 -2.64 -4.34 -2.35
CA ALA A 69 -2.91 -5.72 -2.81
C ALA A 69 -4.09 -5.82 -3.78
N GLN A 70 -5.09 -4.94 -3.66
CA GLN A 70 -6.24 -4.90 -4.57
C GLN A 70 -5.84 -4.42 -5.98
N TYR A 71 -4.87 -3.49 -6.08
CA TYR A 71 -4.47 -2.87 -7.35
C TYR A 71 -3.12 -3.37 -7.88
N GLU A 72 -2.41 -4.25 -7.16
CA GLU A 72 -1.09 -4.81 -7.52
C GLU A 72 -0.95 -5.13 -9.02
N LEU A 73 -1.92 -5.83 -9.62
CA LEU A 73 -1.88 -6.19 -11.03
C LEU A 73 -1.85 -4.97 -11.95
N THR A 74 -2.77 -4.04 -11.74
CA THR A 74 -2.90 -2.82 -12.55
C THR A 74 -1.77 -1.83 -12.27
N ASP A 75 -1.21 -1.86 -11.07
CA ASP A 75 -0.05 -1.05 -10.70
C ASP A 75 1.20 -1.59 -11.37
N ARG A 76 1.37 -2.89 -11.47
CA ARG A 76 2.48 -3.50 -12.21
C ARG A 76 2.40 -3.18 -13.70
N PHE A 77 1.20 -3.11 -14.29
CA PHE A 77 1.02 -2.64 -15.66
C PHE A 77 1.40 -1.17 -15.79
N SER A 78 0.93 -0.33 -14.87
CA SER A 78 1.26 1.10 -14.82
C SER A 78 2.78 1.32 -14.66
N LEU A 79 3.44 0.55 -13.81
CA LEU A 79 4.88 0.60 -13.60
C LEU A 79 5.65 0.26 -14.89
N TYR A 80 5.22 -0.79 -15.60
CA TYR A 80 5.85 -1.19 -16.86
C TYR A 80 5.71 -0.11 -17.95
N LEU A 81 4.53 0.50 -18.06
CA LEU A 81 4.21 1.47 -19.11
C LEU A 81 4.73 2.88 -18.81
N CYS A 82 4.63 3.31 -17.56
CA CYS A 82 4.85 4.69 -17.14
C CYS A 82 6.12 4.88 -16.29
N GLY A 83 6.74 3.80 -15.81
CA GLY A 83 7.88 3.85 -14.89
C GLY A 83 7.53 4.29 -13.46
N ARG A 84 6.24 4.41 -13.14
CA ARG A 84 5.70 4.79 -11.82
C ARG A 84 4.37 4.10 -11.56
N GLN A 85 3.98 3.98 -10.29
CA GLN A 85 2.72 3.41 -9.84
C GLN A 85 1.79 4.52 -9.30
N PRO A 86 0.47 4.30 -9.26
CA PRO A 86 -0.46 5.17 -8.55
C PRO A 86 -0.09 5.22 -7.06
N THR A 87 -0.36 6.36 -6.40
CA THR A 87 0.01 6.54 -4.98
C THR A 87 -1.01 5.98 -4.02
N HIS A 88 -2.23 5.67 -4.48
CA HIS A 88 -3.35 5.14 -3.69
C HIS A 88 -3.66 5.92 -2.40
N GLN A 89 -3.21 7.19 -2.31
CA GLN A 89 -3.35 7.98 -1.09
C GLN A 89 -4.80 8.40 -0.90
N LEU A 90 -5.43 7.88 0.14
CA LEU A 90 -6.78 8.23 0.52
C LEU A 90 -6.80 9.64 1.16
N GLY A 91 -6.91 10.73 0.37
CA GLY A 91 -7.27 12.02 0.97
C GLY A 91 -6.93 13.38 0.32
N VAL A 92 -6.49 13.52 -0.95
CA VAL A 92 -6.15 14.88 -1.46
C VAL A 92 -6.85 15.31 -2.75
N VAL A 93 -7.34 14.40 -3.59
CA VAL A 93 -8.06 14.80 -4.80
C VAL A 93 -9.27 13.89 -5.02
N ALA A 94 -10.42 14.52 -5.22
CA ALA A 94 -11.71 13.87 -5.41
C ALA A 94 -11.70 12.90 -6.61
N GLY A 95 -12.30 11.72 -6.41
CA GLY A 95 -12.84 10.89 -7.48
C GLY A 95 -11.83 10.05 -8.27
N ALA A 96 -11.71 8.77 -7.93
CA ALA A 96 -11.30 7.64 -8.78
C ALA A 96 -9.92 7.64 -9.50
N ALA A 97 -9.28 8.79 -9.72
CA ALA A 97 -8.02 8.95 -10.45
C ALA A 97 -6.74 8.61 -9.64
N LEU A 98 -6.89 8.07 -8.42
CA LEU A 98 -5.76 7.72 -7.55
C LEU A 98 -5.37 6.23 -7.61
N HIS A 99 -6.20 5.39 -8.23
CA HIS A 99 -5.98 3.95 -8.30
C HIS A 99 -5.54 3.44 -9.67
N PHE A 100 -5.62 4.27 -10.70
CA PHE A 100 -5.18 3.95 -12.04
C PHE A 100 -4.21 5.02 -12.55
N LEU A 101 -3.15 4.60 -13.20
CA LEU A 101 -2.23 5.48 -13.89
C LEU A 101 -2.09 5.03 -15.34
N LEU A 102 -2.78 5.73 -16.24
CA LEU A 102 -2.73 5.43 -17.66
C LEU A 102 -1.48 6.06 -18.31
N PRO A 103 -0.87 5.40 -19.31
CA PRO A 103 0.20 5.99 -20.08
C PRO A 103 -0.30 7.22 -20.85
N ASP A 104 0.47 8.31 -20.80
CA ASP A 104 0.16 9.51 -21.58
C ASP A 104 0.25 9.17 -23.07
N ARG A 105 -0.92 9.06 -23.69
CA ARG A 105 -1.04 8.97 -25.14
C ARG A 105 -0.91 10.39 -25.64
N GLY A 106 0.32 10.85 -25.86
CA GLY A 106 0.58 12.10 -26.56
C GLY A 106 -0.26 12.20 -27.85
N ASP A 107 -0.32 13.39 -28.47
CA ASP A 107 -1.21 13.83 -29.58
C ASP A 107 -1.51 12.88 -30.78
N ASP A 108 -1.02 11.65 -30.77
CA ASP A 108 -1.32 10.54 -31.67
C ASP A 108 -2.78 10.01 -31.59
N ARG A 109 -3.72 10.80 -31.07
CA ARG A 109 -5.17 10.66 -31.33
C ARG A 109 -5.55 11.08 -32.76
N SER A 110 -4.64 11.00 -33.72
CA SER A 110 -5.04 11.05 -35.13
C SER A 110 -5.86 9.78 -35.41
N PRO A 111 -7.18 9.89 -35.70
CA PRO A 111 -8.06 8.73 -35.89
C PRO A 111 -7.63 7.85 -37.08
N GLU A 112 -6.71 8.34 -37.91
CA GLU A 112 -6.10 7.68 -39.05
C GLU A 112 -5.01 6.66 -38.71
N LYS A 113 -4.31 6.78 -37.56
CA LYS A 113 -3.14 5.93 -37.23
C LYS A 113 -3.39 4.84 -36.18
N ALA A 114 -4.54 4.86 -35.51
CA ALA A 114 -4.99 3.74 -34.71
C ALA A 114 -5.36 2.59 -35.65
N ALA A 115 -4.39 1.71 -35.95
CA ALA A 115 -4.57 0.54 -36.81
C ALA A 115 -5.90 -0.17 -36.50
N SER A 116 -6.64 -0.58 -37.54
CA SER A 116 -7.97 -1.21 -37.36
C SER A 116 -7.93 -2.41 -36.40
N ALA A 117 -6.80 -3.13 -36.36
CA ALA A 117 -6.54 -4.24 -35.44
C ALA A 117 -6.51 -3.81 -33.96
N THR A 118 -5.98 -2.62 -33.64
CA THR A 118 -5.98 -2.08 -32.26
C THR A 118 -7.39 -1.67 -31.84
N LYS A 119 -8.18 -1.13 -32.78
CA LYS A 119 -9.60 -0.82 -32.52
C LYS A 119 -10.42 -2.08 -32.30
N GLU A 120 -10.21 -3.11 -33.10
CA GLU A 120 -10.89 -4.40 -32.95
C GLU A 120 -10.50 -5.11 -31.65
N GLY A 121 -9.20 -5.08 -31.28
CA GLY A 121 -8.70 -5.63 -30.01
C GLY A 121 -9.39 -5.01 -28.79
N ARG A 122 -9.51 -3.68 -28.75
CA ARG A 122 -10.23 -2.95 -27.69
C ARG A 122 -11.70 -3.31 -27.62
N VAL A 123 -12.38 -3.41 -28.76
CA VAL A 123 -13.80 -3.83 -28.80
C VAL A 123 -13.93 -5.25 -28.25
N ARG A 124 -13.07 -6.18 -28.67
CA ARG A 124 -13.07 -7.55 -28.16
C ARG A 124 -12.84 -7.58 -26.65
N LEU A 125 -11.87 -6.84 -26.13
CA LEU A 125 -11.63 -6.70 -24.69
C LEU A 125 -12.87 -6.19 -23.94
N ALA A 126 -13.52 -5.15 -24.45
CA ALA A 126 -14.72 -4.57 -23.85
C ALA A 126 -15.91 -5.56 -23.83
N THR A 127 -15.97 -6.48 -24.80
CA THR A 127 -17.03 -7.50 -24.86
C THR A 127 -16.80 -8.72 -23.97
N LEU A 128 -15.60 -8.89 -23.40
CA LEU A 128 -15.31 -10.05 -22.55
C LEU A 128 -16.12 -10.01 -21.24
N PRO A 129 -16.68 -11.15 -20.78
CA PRO A 129 -17.21 -11.25 -19.42
C PRO A 129 -16.12 -10.97 -18.37
N ASP A 130 -16.48 -10.39 -17.23
CA ASP A 130 -15.53 -9.99 -16.16
C ASP A 130 -14.58 -11.10 -15.77
N ARG A 131 -15.10 -12.31 -15.56
CA ARG A 131 -14.27 -13.46 -15.21
C ARG A 131 -13.20 -13.75 -16.27
N VAL A 132 -13.56 -13.70 -17.55
CA VAL A 132 -12.64 -14.01 -18.65
C VAL A 132 -11.62 -12.89 -18.82
N PHE A 133 -12.05 -11.63 -18.68
CA PHE A 133 -11.15 -10.49 -18.66
C PHE A 133 -10.14 -10.57 -17.51
N GLN A 134 -10.57 -10.91 -16.30
CA GLN A 134 -9.68 -11.11 -15.15
C GLN A 134 -8.70 -12.27 -15.36
N GLU A 135 -9.13 -13.37 -15.99
CA GLU A 135 -8.23 -14.47 -16.38
C GLU A 135 -7.17 -14.01 -17.38
N LEU A 136 -7.55 -13.22 -18.38
CA LEU A 136 -6.59 -12.63 -19.34
C LEU A 136 -5.61 -11.67 -18.64
N CYS A 137 -6.09 -10.80 -17.75
CA CYS A 137 -5.23 -9.89 -16.98
C CYS A 137 -4.22 -10.67 -16.13
N ARG A 138 -4.63 -11.78 -15.49
CA ARG A 138 -3.70 -12.67 -14.77
C ARG A 138 -2.65 -13.29 -15.69
N ASP A 139 -3.06 -13.74 -16.86
CA ASP A 139 -2.13 -14.33 -17.84
C ASP A 139 -1.12 -13.28 -18.37
N LEU A 140 -1.55 -12.02 -18.54
CA LEU A 140 -0.68 -10.88 -18.87
C LEU A 140 0.26 -10.50 -17.72
N TYR A 141 -0.20 -10.57 -16.48
CA TYR A 141 0.61 -10.35 -15.28
C TYR A 141 1.73 -11.38 -15.16
N ASP A 142 1.41 -12.67 -15.31
CA ASP A 142 2.40 -13.75 -15.32
C ASP A 142 3.49 -13.49 -16.38
N GLU A 143 3.09 -13.07 -17.59
CA GLU A 143 4.03 -12.79 -18.68
C GLU A 143 4.90 -11.57 -18.40
N LEU A 144 4.34 -10.51 -17.80
CA LEU A 144 5.10 -9.34 -17.38
C LEU A 144 6.16 -9.73 -16.34
N ASP A 145 5.77 -10.51 -15.33
CA ASP A 145 6.70 -11.01 -14.31
C ASP A 145 7.81 -11.89 -14.91
N ARG A 146 7.46 -12.76 -15.86
CA ARG A 146 8.44 -13.58 -16.59
C ARG A 146 9.46 -12.72 -17.35
N ARG A 147 9.02 -11.64 -18.02
CA ARG A 147 9.90 -10.69 -18.72
C ARG A 147 10.80 -9.93 -17.76
N ASP A 148 10.27 -9.49 -16.62
CA ASP A 148 11.06 -8.82 -15.57
C ASP A 148 12.12 -9.75 -14.99
N ASN A 149 11.75 -11.00 -14.67
CA ASN A 149 12.68 -12.01 -14.19
C ASN A 149 13.81 -12.27 -15.19
N ASN A 150 13.49 -12.41 -16.48
CA ASN A 150 14.51 -12.53 -17.53
C ASN A 150 15.45 -11.32 -17.54
N ARG A 151 14.91 -10.09 -17.44
CA ARG A 151 15.74 -8.86 -17.41
C ARG A 151 16.70 -8.84 -16.22
N ILE A 152 16.23 -9.24 -15.04
CA ILE A 152 17.05 -9.32 -13.82
C ILE A 152 18.14 -10.39 -13.96
N VAL A 153 17.78 -11.59 -14.43
CA VAL A 153 18.72 -12.70 -14.65
C VAL A 153 19.78 -12.30 -15.67
N GLN A 154 19.38 -11.73 -16.81
CA GLN A 154 20.30 -11.24 -17.83
C GLN A 154 21.26 -10.19 -17.27
N GLN A 155 20.77 -9.23 -16.48
CA GLN A 155 21.60 -8.21 -15.85
C GLN A 155 22.63 -8.84 -14.91
N ARG A 156 22.23 -9.82 -14.09
CA ARG A 156 23.14 -10.54 -13.18
C ARG A 156 24.18 -11.38 -13.92
N CYS A 157 23.79 -12.11 -14.96
CA CYS A 157 24.72 -12.89 -15.78
C CYS A 157 25.78 -12.01 -16.45
N ARG A 158 25.38 -10.84 -16.96
CA ARG A 158 26.32 -9.84 -17.53
C ARG A 158 27.33 -9.35 -16.50
N GLN A 159 26.89 -9.07 -15.28
CA GLN A 159 27.77 -8.61 -14.19
C GLN A 159 28.73 -9.70 -13.70
N ALA A 160 28.30 -10.97 -13.70
CA ALA A 160 29.11 -12.09 -13.25
C ALA A 160 30.17 -12.55 -14.27
N THR A 161 30.23 -11.97 -15.48
CA THR A 161 31.10 -12.41 -16.60
C THR A 161 31.02 -13.93 -16.85
N SER A 162 29.88 -14.57 -16.52
CA SER A 162 29.76 -16.01 -16.66
C SER A 162 29.46 -16.37 -18.11
N ALA A 163 30.20 -17.36 -18.63
CA ALA A 163 29.96 -17.97 -19.94
C ALA A 163 28.72 -18.90 -19.94
N PHE A 164 27.98 -18.97 -18.82
CA PHE A 164 26.76 -19.74 -18.75
C PHE A 164 25.71 -19.01 -19.58
N GLY A 165 25.47 -19.56 -20.78
CA GLY A 165 24.53 -19.03 -21.76
C GLY A 165 23.23 -18.62 -21.10
N VAL A 166 22.80 -17.40 -21.46
CA VAL A 166 21.59 -16.72 -21.02
C VAL A 166 20.47 -17.71 -20.66
N LEU A 167 20.22 -17.92 -19.36
CA LEU A 167 19.06 -18.66 -18.89
C LEU A 167 17.83 -17.77 -19.14
N GLU A 168 17.33 -17.81 -20.37
CA GLU A 168 16.16 -17.06 -20.79
C GLU A 168 14.97 -18.01 -20.96
N LEU A 169 13.96 -17.85 -20.11
CA LEU A 169 12.68 -18.51 -20.35
C LEU A 169 11.96 -17.72 -21.43
N PHE A 170 11.68 -18.28 -22.60
CA PHE A 170 11.00 -17.53 -23.66
C PHE A 170 9.49 -17.46 -23.49
N PHE A 171 8.91 -18.43 -22.76
CA PHE A 171 7.47 -18.60 -22.63
C PHE A 171 7.10 -18.98 -21.20
N LEU A 172 5.85 -18.71 -20.85
CA LEU A 172 5.28 -19.20 -19.60
C LEU A 172 5.27 -20.74 -19.56
N PRO A 173 5.65 -21.35 -18.41
CA PRO A 173 5.53 -22.79 -18.22
C PRO A 173 4.08 -23.27 -18.37
N LEU A 174 3.94 -24.52 -18.84
CA LEU A 174 2.66 -25.19 -18.88
C LEU A 174 2.14 -25.43 -17.46
N SER A 175 0.89 -25.04 -17.21
CA SER A 175 0.18 -25.39 -15.98
C SER A 175 -0.70 -26.61 -16.22
N PRO A 176 -0.54 -27.71 -15.46
CA PRO A 176 -1.41 -28.88 -15.55
C PRO A 176 -2.89 -28.58 -15.25
N HIS A 177 -3.15 -27.50 -14.51
CA HIS A 177 -4.51 -27.09 -14.13
C HIS A 177 -5.21 -26.24 -15.20
N TYR A 178 -4.50 -25.86 -16.27
CA TYR A 178 -5.06 -25.10 -17.38
C TYR A 178 -5.31 -25.99 -18.59
N SER A 179 -6.35 -25.65 -19.35
CA SER A 179 -6.61 -26.29 -20.63
C SER A 179 -5.46 -26.07 -21.60
N SER A 180 -5.33 -26.96 -22.59
CA SER A 180 -4.34 -26.81 -23.66
C SER A 180 -4.49 -25.45 -24.38
N THR A 181 -5.72 -25.02 -24.63
CA THR A 181 -6.02 -23.72 -25.26
C THR A 181 -5.53 -22.54 -24.42
N ARG A 182 -5.74 -22.56 -23.10
CA ARG A 182 -5.27 -21.47 -22.22
C ARG A 182 -3.75 -21.45 -22.11
N ASN A 183 -3.12 -22.61 -21.93
CA ASN A 183 -1.67 -22.71 -21.94
C ASN A 183 -1.06 -22.23 -23.27
N GLN A 184 -1.67 -22.58 -24.40
CA GLN A 184 -1.25 -22.08 -25.71
C GLN A 184 -1.41 -20.55 -25.78
N GLY A 185 -2.51 -19.99 -25.27
CA GLY A 185 -2.72 -18.54 -25.17
C GLY A 185 -1.62 -17.85 -24.37
N ARG A 186 -1.31 -18.36 -23.17
CA ARG A 186 -0.22 -17.87 -22.30
C ARG A 186 1.13 -17.89 -23.01
N GLN A 187 1.47 -18.97 -23.72
CA GLN A 187 2.72 -19.04 -24.46
C GLN A 187 2.78 -18.10 -25.67
N LYS A 188 1.63 -17.77 -26.29
CA LYS A 188 1.58 -16.78 -27.37
C LYS A 188 1.92 -15.37 -26.87
N LEU A 189 1.64 -15.04 -25.61
CA LEU A 189 2.03 -13.74 -25.03
C LEU A 189 3.55 -13.53 -25.06
N GLY A 190 4.33 -14.61 -24.86
CA GLY A 190 5.80 -14.57 -24.97
C GLY A 190 6.34 -14.28 -26.37
N ARG A 191 5.50 -14.37 -27.42
CA ARG A 191 5.88 -14.03 -28.80
C ARG A 191 5.70 -12.55 -29.13
N LEU A 192 4.93 -11.82 -28.33
CA LEU A 192 4.67 -10.40 -28.57
C LEU A 192 5.95 -9.60 -28.37
N SER A 193 6.24 -8.68 -29.28
CA SER A 193 7.29 -7.68 -29.07
C SER A 193 6.98 -6.81 -27.84
N GLY A 194 7.98 -6.08 -27.34
CA GLY A 194 7.75 -5.12 -26.24
C GLY A 194 6.67 -4.08 -26.57
N ARG A 195 6.60 -3.65 -27.84
CA ARG A 195 5.60 -2.68 -28.31
C ARG A 195 4.19 -3.29 -28.33
N GLU A 196 4.04 -4.48 -28.87
CA GLU A 196 2.73 -5.18 -28.92
C GLU A 196 2.26 -5.55 -27.52
N PHE A 197 3.18 -6.00 -26.66
CA PHE A 197 2.88 -6.30 -25.26
C PHE A 197 2.47 -5.04 -24.48
N GLY A 198 3.18 -3.93 -24.66
CA GLY A 198 2.80 -2.64 -24.08
C GLY A 198 1.43 -2.16 -24.54
N ALA A 199 1.07 -2.36 -25.81
CA ALA A 199 -0.24 -2.00 -26.34
C ALA A 199 -1.38 -2.79 -25.67
N ILE A 200 -1.26 -4.13 -25.56
CA ILE A 200 -2.30 -4.93 -24.88
C ILE A 200 -2.38 -4.65 -23.38
N LEU A 201 -1.26 -4.35 -22.71
CA LEU A 201 -1.27 -3.91 -21.32
C LEU A 201 -1.97 -2.56 -21.15
N SER A 202 -1.72 -1.59 -22.04
CA SER A 202 -2.39 -0.29 -22.02
C SER A 202 -3.90 -0.44 -22.25
N ASP A 203 -4.31 -1.20 -23.27
CA ASP A 203 -5.74 -1.42 -23.55
C ASP A 203 -6.43 -2.18 -22.39
N SER A 204 -5.74 -3.13 -21.76
CA SER A 204 -6.26 -3.86 -20.60
C SER A 204 -6.37 -2.97 -19.35
N LEU A 205 -5.41 -2.07 -19.13
CA LEU A 205 -5.43 -1.13 -18.01
C LEU A 205 -6.57 -0.11 -18.14
N GLU A 206 -6.82 0.40 -19.34
CA GLU A 206 -7.98 1.25 -19.64
C GLU A 206 -9.30 0.53 -19.44
N GLU A 207 -9.40 -0.71 -19.92
CA GLU A 207 -10.61 -1.50 -19.74
C GLU A 207 -10.85 -1.84 -18.27
N ALA A 208 -9.80 -2.11 -17.49
CA ALA A 208 -9.90 -2.29 -16.04
C ALA A 208 -10.41 -1.02 -15.34
N ALA A 209 -9.85 0.15 -15.69
CA ALA A 209 -10.29 1.44 -15.17
C ALA A 209 -11.77 1.71 -15.50
N ARG A 210 -12.18 1.45 -16.75
CA ARG A 210 -13.56 1.58 -17.21
C ARG A 210 -14.52 0.68 -16.44
N ARG A 211 -14.16 -0.59 -16.20
CA ARG A 211 -14.96 -1.54 -15.40
C ARG A 211 -15.07 -1.14 -13.93
N CYS A 212 -14.07 -0.44 -13.39
CA CYS A 212 -14.09 0.14 -12.05
C CYS A 212 -14.85 1.48 -11.96
N GLY A 213 -15.43 1.96 -13.07
CA GLY A 213 -16.28 3.15 -13.10
C GLY A 213 -15.55 4.46 -13.40
N LEU A 214 -14.27 4.42 -13.82
CA LEU A 214 -13.55 5.61 -14.27
C LEU A 214 -14.14 6.07 -15.62
N GLN A 215 -14.57 7.33 -15.71
CA GLN A 215 -15.21 7.84 -16.93
C GLN A 215 -14.17 8.10 -18.02
N PRO A 216 -14.50 7.97 -19.32
CA PRO A 216 -13.57 8.27 -20.41
C PRO A 216 -13.05 9.71 -20.47
N SER A 217 -13.69 10.65 -19.79
CA SER A 217 -13.21 12.03 -19.62
C SER A 217 -12.07 12.14 -18.60
N GLU A 218 -11.91 11.12 -17.75
CA GLU A 218 -10.91 11.01 -16.69
C GLU A 218 -9.82 9.97 -17.04
N MET A 219 -9.92 9.35 -18.23
CA MET A 219 -8.94 8.43 -18.83
C MET A 219 -8.04 9.15 -19.85
#